data_AF-A0A1F8T8T5-F1
#
_entry.id   AF-A0A1F8T8T5-F1
#
_cell.length_a   1.000
_cell.length_b   1.000
_cell.length_c   1.000
_cell.angle_alpha   90.00
_cell.angle_beta   90.00
_cell.angle_gamma   90.00
#
_symmetry.space_group_name_H-M   'P 1'
#
loop_
_entity.id
_entity.type
_entity.pdbx_description
1 polymer ?
#
loop_
_entity_poly.entity_id
_entity_poly.type
_entity_poly.pdbx_seq_one_letter_code
_entity_poly.pdbx_strand_id
1 'polypeptide(L)'
;MGNDLQKRFKLSNVGLVILAVVGVFILGDLTRRMADARRLERDSRILGTQVKDLEDEQTDLETQVAYATSEVMVEQWARGEAKMVGRGEKLVVPMSADGPVATPTPIPSSSQGLPSKLDVWWALLFGE
;
A
#
# COMPACT_ATOMS: atom_id res chain seq x y z
N MET A 1 -1.81 64.39 46.01
CA MET A 1 -2.49 63.07 46.01
C MET A 1 -2.88 62.52 44.63
N GLY A 2 -2.35 63.02 43.49
CA GLY A 2 -2.78 62.55 42.15
C GLY A 2 -1.99 61.39 41.53
N ASN A 3 -0.74 61.15 41.97
CA ASN A 3 0.17 60.20 41.31
C ASN A 3 0.01 58.74 41.75
N ASP A 4 -0.52 58.49 42.94
CA ASP A 4 -0.57 57.15 43.53
C ASP A 4 -1.64 56.27 42.88
N LEU A 5 -2.77 56.87 42.47
CA LEU A 5 -3.84 56.19 41.74
C LEU A 5 -3.38 55.80 40.32
N GLN A 6 -2.70 56.68 39.60
CA GLN A 6 -2.15 56.35 38.28
C GLN A 6 -1.04 55.29 38.36
N LYS A 7 -0.15 55.38 39.35
CA LYS A 7 0.89 54.35 39.57
C LYS A 7 0.27 52.98 39.79
N ARG A 8 -0.76 52.87 40.64
CA ARG A 8 -1.44 51.60 40.93
C ARG A 8 -2.11 50.97 39.72
N PHE A 9 -2.78 51.77 38.88
CA PHE A 9 -3.34 51.28 37.60
C PHE A 9 -2.24 50.84 36.62
N LYS A 10 -1.15 51.61 36.48
CA LYS A 10 -0.02 51.23 35.61
C LYS A 10 0.70 49.97 36.10
N LEU A 11 0.89 49.82 37.42
CA LEU A 11 1.48 48.61 38.04
C LEU A 11 0.62 47.36 37.81
N SER A 12 -0.70 47.47 37.91
CA SER A 12 -1.64 46.37 37.61
C SER A 12 -1.56 45.95 36.14
N ASN A 13 -1.53 46.91 35.22
CA ASN A 13 -1.46 46.63 33.79
C ASN A 13 -0.09 46.06 33.37
N VAL A 14 1.00 46.49 34.02
CA VAL A 14 2.34 45.93 33.79
C VAL A 14 2.41 44.46 34.18
N GLY A 15 1.81 44.06 35.32
CA GLY A 15 1.73 42.65 35.71
C GLY A 15 1.00 41.78 34.68
N LEU A 16 -0.11 42.30 34.14
CA LEU A 16 -0.88 41.61 33.10
C LEU A 16 -0.09 41.47 31.79
N VAL A 17 0.66 42.49 31.39
CA VAL A 17 1.55 42.42 30.21
C VAL A 17 2.68 41.42 30.42
N ILE A 18 3.32 41.40 31.59
CA ILE A 18 4.38 40.43 31.90
C ILE A 18 3.82 39.01 31.84
N LEU A 19 2.64 38.77 32.43
CA LEU A 19 1.98 37.47 32.41
C LEU A 19 1.61 37.04 30.99
N ALA A 20 1.13 37.97 30.16
CA ALA A 20 0.84 37.70 28.74
C ALA A 20 2.11 37.31 27.97
N VAL A 21 3.21 38.04 28.16
CA VAL A 21 4.49 37.73 27.51
C VAL A 21 5.00 36.34 27.91
N VAL A 22 4.99 36.03 29.21
CA VAL A 22 5.37 34.70 29.71
C VAL A 22 4.47 33.62 29.13
N GLY A 23 3.16 33.87 29.07
CA GLY A 23 2.20 32.96 28.43
C GLY A 23 2.56 32.66 26.98
N VAL A 24 2.85 33.69 26.17
CA VAL A 24 3.25 33.51 24.76
C VAL A 24 4.52 32.66 24.63
N PHE A 25 5.53 32.88 25.49
CA PHE A 25 6.75 32.06 25.48
C PHE A 25 6.47 30.59 25.81
N ILE A 26 5.64 30.31 26.81
CA ILE A 26 5.27 28.94 27.20
C ILE A 26 4.48 28.25 26.08
N LEU A 27 3.47 28.92 25.53
CA LEU A 27 2.68 28.36 24.43
C LEU A 27 3.56 28.14 23.19
N GLY A 28 4.51 29.04 22.91
CA GLY A 28 5.46 28.89 21.82
C GLY A 28 6.37 27.67 21.98
N ASP A 29 6.96 27.49 23.16
CA ASP A 29 7.81 26.33 23.47
C ASP A 29 7.01 25.02 23.38
N LEU A 30 5.82 24.99 23.98
CA LEU A 30 4.96 23.82 23.96
C LEU A 30 4.52 23.46 22.53
N THR A 31 4.22 24.46 21.71
CA THR A 31 3.86 24.26 20.29
C THR A 31 5.03 23.66 19.51
N ARG A 32 6.26 24.15 19.72
CA ARG A 32 7.47 23.61 19.09
C ARG A 32 7.70 22.16 19.49
N ARG A 33 7.68 21.86 20.79
CA ARG A 33 7.83 20.48 21.30
C ARG A 33 6.79 19.53 20.73
N MET A 34 5.53 19.95 20.66
CA MET A 34 4.47 19.15 20.04
C MET A 34 4.67 18.95 18.54
N ALA A 35 5.19 19.95 17.83
CA ALA A 35 5.51 19.83 16.40
C ALA A 35 6.65 18.83 16.18
N ASP A 36 7.71 18.93 16.98
CA ASP A 36 8.87 18.04 16.92
C ASP A 36 8.48 16.60 17.27
N ALA A 37 7.72 16.39 18.34
CA ALA A 37 7.21 15.06 18.71
C ALA A 37 6.37 14.44 17.59
N ARG A 38 5.46 15.21 16.99
CA ARG A 38 4.63 14.73 15.87
C ARG A 38 5.43 14.47 14.59
N ARG A 39 6.54 15.17 14.40
CA ARG A 39 7.46 14.89 13.30
C ARG A 39 8.20 13.58 13.56
N LEU A 40 8.78 13.42 14.74
CA LEU A 40 9.53 12.22 15.12
C LEU A 40 8.66 10.97 15.09
N GLU A 41 7.41 11.06 15.56
CA GLU A 41 6.41 9.99 15.48
C GLU A 41 6.13 9.58 14.02
N ARG A 42 5.97 10.55 13.12
CA ARG A 42 5.75 10.27 11.68
C ARG A 42 6.97 9.63 11.05
N ASP A 43 8.16 10.17 11.31
CA ASP A 43 9.41 9.64 10.77
C ASP A 43 9.63 8.21 11.27
N SER A 44 9.37 7.94 12.56
CA SER A 44 9.44 6.58 13.13
C SER A 44 8.44 5.63 12.50
N ARG A 45 7.21 6.07 12.20
CA ARG A 45 6.20 5.21 11.52
C ARG A 45 6.63 4.87 10.11
N ILE A 46 7.11 5.86 9.36
CA ILE A 46 7.60 5.69 7.99
C ILE A 46 8.81 4.74 7.94
N LEU A 47 9.75 4.89 8.87
CA LEU A 47 10.91 4.00 8.97
C LEU A 47 10.48 2.59 9.41
N GLY A 48 9.55 2.48 10.36
CA GLY A 48 9.02 1.18 10.81
C GLY A 48 8.34 0.41 9.68
N THR A 49 7.57 1.08 8.82
CA THR A 49 6.99 0.44 7.64
C THR A 49 8.06 -0.03 6.66
N GLN A 50 9.05 0.82 6.34
CA GLN A 50 10.13 0.44 5.43
C GLN A 50 10.97 -0.74 5.94
N VAL A 51 11.26 -0.78 7.24
CA VAL A 51 12.00 -1.91 7.84
C VAL A 51 11.18 -3.19 7.70
N LYS A 52 9.88 -3.13 7.99
CA LYS A 52 9.01 -4.30 7.85
C LYS A 52 8.92 -4.79 6.40
N ASP A 53 8.76 -3.87 5.44
CA ASP A 53 8.72 -4.23 4.02
C ASP A 53 10.02 -4.92 3.58
N LEU A 54 11.18 -4.45 4.07
CA LEU A 54 12.48 -5.06 3.80
C LEU A 54 12.65 -6.44 4.47
N GLU A 55 12.15 -6.62 5.69
CA GLU A 55 12.17 -7.92 6.39
C GLU A 55 11.28 -8.95 5.67
N ASP A 56 10.11 -8.52 5.19
CA ASP A 56 9.20 -9.37 4.41
C ASP A 56 9.85 -9.75 3.05
N GLU A 57 10.48 -8.79 2.35
CA GLU A 57 11.21 -9.06 1.10
C GLU A 57 12.42 -9.98 1.33
N GLN A 58 13.18 -9.78 2.40
CA GLN A 58 14.29 -10.67 2.75
C GLN A 58 13.81 -12.11 2.96
N THR A 59 12.71 -12.29 3.69
CA THR A 59 12.16 -13.62 3.97
C THR A 59 11.71 -14.32 2.68
N ASP A 60 11.09 -13.58 1.76
CA ASP A 60 10.70 -14.11 0.46
C ASP A 60 11.93 -14.50 -0.38
N LEU A 61 12.95 -13.63 -0.45
CA LEU A 61 14.19 -13.91 -1.15
C LEU A 61 14.95 -15.10 -0.56
N GLU A 62 15.01 -15.23 0.76
CA GLU A 62 15.60 -16.39 1.44
C GLU A 62 14.87 -17.69 1.07
N THR A 63 13.54 -17.64 0.98
CA THR A 63 12.71 -18.77 0.54
C THR A 63 13.01 -19.13 -0.92
N GLN A 64 13.10 -18.13 -1.80
CA GLN A 64 13.46 -18.35 -3.21
C GLN A 64 14.86 -18.95 -3.37
N VAL A 65 15.84 -18.48 -2.60
CA VAL A 65 17.21 -19.02 -2.60
C VAL A 65 17.23 -20.47 -2.08
N ALA A 66 16.51 -20.75 -1.00
CA ALA A 66 16.40 -22.11 -0.46
C ALA A 66 15.76 -23.06 -1.47
N TYR A 67 14.72 -22.63 -2.17
CA TYR A 67 14.11 -23.41 -3.25
C TYR A 67 15.07 -23.59 -4.43
N ALA A 68 15.71 -22.53 -4.90
CA ALA A 68 16.64 -22.57 -6.04
C ALA A 68 17.86 -23.49 -5.79
N THR A 69 18.29 -23.61 -4.53
CA THR A 69 19.39 -24.49 -4.11
C THR A 69 18.94 -25.90 -3.73
N SER A 70 17.64 -26.16 -3.71
CA SER A 70 17.09 -27.48 -3.36
C SER A 70 17.23 -28.50 -4.49
N GLU A 71 17.35 -29.77 -4.13
CA GLU A 71 17.35 -30.89 -5.08
C GLU A 71 16.05 -30.96 -5.90
N VAL A 72 14.93 -30.52 -5.31
CA VAL A 72 13.61 -30.49 -5.96
C VAL A 72 13.61 -29.55 -7.16
N MET A 73 14.31 -28.41 -7.08
CA MET A 73 14.46 -27.51 -8.22
C MET A 73 15.36 -28.12 -9.31
N VAL A 74 16.45 -28.79 -8.91
CA VAL A 74 17.34 -29.50 -9.85
C VAL A 74 16.57 -30.56 -10.62
N GLU A 75 15.71 -31.32 -9.94
CA GLU A 75 14.92 -32.38 -10.53
C GLU A 75 13.85 -31.84 -11.50
N GLN A 76 13.19 -30.74 -11.13
CA GLN A 76 12.22 -30.08 -12.00
C GLN A 76 12.88 -29.51 -13.26
N TRP A 77 14.02 -28.84 -13.13
CA TRP A 77 14.78 -28.36 -14.27
C TRP A 77 15.26 -29.51 -15.15
N ALA A 78 15.73 -30.61 -14.53
CA ALA A 78 16.18 -31.79 -15.26
C ALA A 78 15.06 -32.36 -16.15
N ARG A 79 13.85 -32.53 -15.62
CA ARG A 79 12.71 -33.09 -16.38
C ARG A 79 12.06 -32.09 -17.34
N GLY A 80 11.91 -30.84 -16.93
CA GLY A 80 11.21 -29.80 -17.70
C GLY A 80 12.06 -29.25 -18.83
N GLU A 81 13.23 -28.72 -18.51
CA GLU A 81 13.99 -27.82 -19.38
C GLU A 81 15.12 -28.57 -20.04
N ALA A 82 15.85 -29.38 -19.27
CA ALA A 82 16.94 -30.20 -19.79
C ALA A 82 16.45 -31.48 -20.48
N LYS A 83 15.15 -31.82 -20.35
CA LYS A 83 14.53 -33.05 -20.89
C LYS A 83 15.29 -34.33 -20.52
N MET A 84 15.99 -34.32 -19.38
CA MET A 84 16.70 -35.45 -18.83
C MET A 84 15.70 -36.49 -18.31
N VAL A 85 15.93 -37.74 -18.67
CA VAL A 85 15.09 -38.88 -18.28
C VAL A 85 15.78 -39.72 -17.21
N GLY A 86 15.03 -40.12 -16.20
CA GLY A 86 15.47 -41.07 -15.18
C GLY A 86 15.62 -42.50 -15.73
N ARG A 87 16.17 -43.39 -14.91
CA ARG A 87 16.36 -44.79 -15.30
C ARG A 87 15.00 -45.48 -15.51
N GLY A 88 14.70 -45.86 -16.75
CA GLY A 88 13.46 -46.54 -17.13
C GLY A 88 12.35 -45.61 -17.64
N GLU A 89 12.57 -44.29 -17.63
CA GLU A 89 11.65 -43.30 -18.18
C GLU A 89 11.84 -43.17 -19.71
N LYS A 90 10.77 -42.85 -20.45
CA LYS A 90 10.80 -42.56 -21.89
C LYS A 90 10.30 -41.15 -22.14
N LEU A 91 11.13 -40.31 -22.76
CA LEU A 91 10.73 -38.97 -23.18
C LEU A 91 9.78 -39.09 -24.39
N VAL A 92 8.54 -38.62 -24.23
CA VAL A 92 7.57 -38.53 -25.33
C VAL A 92 7.48 -37.07 -25.73
N VAL A 93 7.90 -36.75 -26.96
CA VAL A 93 7.68 -35.43 -27.56
C VAL A 93 6.44 -35.53 -28.44
N PRO A 94 5.33 -34.85 -28.11
CA PRO A 94 4.16 -34.84 -28.97
C PRO A 94 4.54 -34.16 -30.30
N MET A 95 4.53 -34.93 -31.38
CA MET A 95 4.53 -34.35 -32.72
C MET A 95 3.07 -34.04 -33.07
N SER A 96 2.79 -32.83 -33.58
CA SER A 96 1.50 -32.54 -34.16
C SER A 96 1.24 -33.55 -35.28
N ALA A 97 0.12 -34.28 -35.19
CA ALA A 97 -0.36 -35.05 -36.32
C ALA A 97 -0.61 -34.08 -37.48
N ASP A 98 -0.17 -34.44 -38.68
CA ASP A 98 -0.30 -33.61 -39.87
C ASP A 98 -1.71 -33.02 -40.02
N GLY A 99 -1.77 -31.69 -40.06
CA GLY A 99 -2.91 -30.92 -40.54
C GLY A 99 -3.70 -30.17 -39.45
N PRO A 100 -4.09 -28.91 -39.70
CA PRO A 100 -5.00 -28.19 -38.82
C PRO A 100 -6.34 -28.93 -38.78
N VAL A 101 -6.64 -29.54 -37.65
CA VAL A 101 -8.01 -29.99 -37.35
C VAL A 101 -8.87 -28.74 -37.30
N ALA A 102 -9.79 -28.59 -38.26
CA ALA A 102 -10.73 -27.48 -38.30
C ALA A 102 -11.47 -27.44 -36.96
N THR A 103 -11.16 -26.43 -36.15
CA THR A 103 -11.89 -26.17 -34.91
C THR A 103 -13.30 -25.75 -35.30
N PRO A 104 -14.36 -26.36 -34.76
CA PRO A 104 -15.72 -25.93 -35.07
C PRO A 104 -15.87 -24.47 -34.65
N THR A 105 -16.18 -23.59 -35.61
CA THR A 105 -16.48 -22.18 -35.33
C THR A 105 -17.65 -22.14 -34.34
N PRO A 106 -17.49 -21.53 -33.15
CA PRO A 106 -18.59 -21.39 -32.21
C PRO A 106 -19.70 -20.55 -32.86
N ILE A 107 -20.91 -21.11 -32.90
CA ILE A 107 -22.10 -20.38 -33.34
C ILE A 107 -22.32 -19.28 -32.30
N PRO A 108 -22.40 -17.99 -32.67
CA PRO A 108 -22.65 -16.93 -31.71
C PRO A 108 -24.01 -17.18 -31.06
N SER A 109 -24.01 -17.38 -29.75
CA SER A 109 -25.23 -17.31 -28.94
C SER A 109 -25.81 -15.92 -29.17
N SER A 110 -27.10 -15.86 -29.53
CA SER A 110 -27.80 -14.59 -29.68
C SER A 110 -27.79 -13.88 -28.34
N SER A 111 -26.86 -12.94 -28.15
CA SER A 111 -26.89 -12.03 -27.02
C SER A 111 -28.18 -11.25 -27.12
N GLN A 112 -29.13 -11.49 -26.21
CA GLN A 112 -30.16 -10.49 -25.96
C GLN A 112 -29.39 -9.20 -25.62
N GLY A 113 -29.60 -8.16 -26.44
CA GLY A 113 -28.89 -6.90 -26.27
C GLY A 113 -29.09 -6.41 -24.85
N LEU A 114 -27.99 -6.02 -24.19
CA LEU A 114 -28.11 -5.36 -22.88
C LEU A 114 -29.00 -4.12 -23.06
N PRO A 115 -29.92 -3.84 -22.13
CA PRO A 115 -30.71 -2.62 -22.18
C PRO A 115 -29.79 -1.41 -22.19
N SER A 116 -30.18 -0.35 -22.90
CA SER A 116 -29.40 0.88 -22.93
C SER A 116 -29.29 1.45 -21.52
N LYS A 117 -28.20 2.17 -21.23
CA LYS A 117 -28.04 2.86 -19.94
C LYS A 117 -29.24 3.76 -19.62
N LEU A 118 -29.86 4.36 -20.64
CA LEU A 118 -31.05 5.19 -20.48
C LEU A 118 -32.28 4.38 -20.06
N ASP A 119 -32.49 3.20 -20.64
CA ASP A 119 -33.60 2.30 -20.28
C ASP A 119 -33.50 1.88 -18.81
N VAL A 120 -32.26 1.59 -18.35
CA VAL A 120 -31.98 1.27 -16.95
C VAL A 120 -32.28 2.44 -16.03
N TRP A 121 -31.89 3.67 -16.41
CA TRP A 121 -32.20 4.86 -15.62
C TRP A 121 -33.70 5.17 -15.57
N TRP A 122 -34.42 4.89 -16.65
CA TRP A 122 -35.86 5.10 -16.72
C TRP A 122 -36.63 4.14 -15.84
N ALA A 123 -36.28 2.84 -15.88
CA ALA A 123 -36.84 1.83 -14.99
C ALA A 123 -36.59 2.16 -13.50
N LEU A 124 -35.39 2.64 -13.16
CA LEU A 124 -35.05 3.07 -11.79
C LEU A 124 -35.91 4.23 -11.27
N LEU A 125 -36.32 5.16 -12.15
CA LEU A 125 -37.07 6.35 -11.76
C LEU A 125 -38.58 6.14 -11.71
N PHE A 126 -39.11 5.25 -12.56
CA PHE A 126 -40.56 5.09 -12.78
C PHE A 126 -41.11 3.69 -12.56
N GLY A 127 -40.27 2.68 -12.32
CA GLY A 127 -40.66 1.39 -11.73
C GLY A 127 -41.31 0.37 -12.66
N GLU A 128 -41.24 0.54 -13.98
CA GLU A 128 -41.52 -0.53 -14.96
C GLU A 128 -40.22 -1.20 -15.40
#